data_AF-A0A849TXW4-F1
#
_entry.id   AF-A0A849TXW4-F1
#
_cell.length_a   1.000
_cell.length_b   1.000
_cell.length_c   1.000
_cell.angle_alpha   90.00
_cell.angle_beta   90.00
_cell.angle_gamma   90.00
#
_symmetry.space_group_name_H-M   'P 1'
#
loop_
_entity.id
_entity.type
_entity.pdbx_description
1 polymer ?
#
loop_
_entity_poly.entity_id
_entity_poly.type
_entity_poly.pdbx_seq_one_letter_code
_entity_poly.pdbx_strand_id
1 'polypeptide(L)'
;VYCGNYGDKPSEVLDVPGDERDLAVTSVETLVPSEHIGRFVSTDHIIGSAREKQRFALSTQAIGLDMESSALAAQAQRAQVPFVIIRSVSDRLDEDLPLDFNLFLRPTGWLKGIETILTAPSCLLGLGRLRRQSLVAAEALTAFFRSYVAAMVTERPKKELSPT
;
A
#
# COMPACT_ATOMS: atom_id res chain seq x y z
N VAL A 1 10.29 2.16 -4.17
CA VAL A 1 9.36 2.98 -3.36
C VAL A 1 10.06 4.27 -2.97
N TYR A 2 9.37 5.36 -2.68
CA TYR A 2 10.02 6.54 -2.09
C TYR A 2 9.07 7.27 -1.14
N CYS A 3 9.63 8.16 -0.32
CA CYS A 3 8.88 9.06 0.53
C CYS A 3 8.72 10.43 -0.17
N GLY A 4 7.52 10.96 -0.24
CA GLY A 4 7.33 12.30 -0.80
C GLY A 4 5.93 12.84 -0.63
N ASN A 5 5.85 14.13 -0.32
CA ASN A 5 4.61 14.89 -0.24
C ASN A 5 4.32 15.61 -1.56
N TYR A 6 3.08 16.07 -1.73
CA TYR A 6 2.71 16.86 -2.90
C TYR A 6 3.55 18.16 -2.97
N GLY A 7 4.25 18.35 -4.08
CA GLY A 7 5.08 19.54 -4.34
C GLY A 7 6.53 19.44 -3.85
N ASP A 8 6.89 18.41 -3.08
CA ASP A 8 8.29 18.13 -2.76
C ASP A 8 9.00 17.51 -3.95
N LYS A 9 10.32 17.74 -4.05
CA LYS A 9 11.14 16.92 -4.95
C LYS A 9 10.99 15.47 -4.48
N PRO A 10 10.62 14.52 -5.38
CA PRO A 10 10.57 13.12 -5.02
C PRO A 10 11.90 12.73 -4.38
N SER A 11 11.87 12.15 -3.18
CA SER A 11 13.06 11.50 -2.64
C SER A 11 13.53 10.44 -3.64
N GLU A 12 14.82 10.13 -3.63
CA GLU A 12 15.39 9.11 -4.51
C GLU A 12 14.60 7.80 -4.39
N VAL A 13 14.32 7.18 -5.54
CA VAL A 13 13.60 5.91 -5.58
C VAL A 13 14.44 4.86 -4.88
N LEU A 14 13.95 4.36 -3.73
CA LEU A 14 14.55 3.23 -3.03
C LEU A 14 14.21 1.97 -3.80
N ASP A 15 15.24 1.43 -4.45
CA ASP A 15 15.25 0.08 -4.99
C ASP A 15 16.10 -0.81 -4.07
N VAL A 16 15.53 -1.94 -3.67
CA VAL A 16 16.16 -2.89 -2.75
C VAL A 16 16.44 -4.16 -3.56
N PRO A 17 17.63 -4.28 -4.17
CA PRO A 17 17.94 -5.39 -5.06
C PRO A 17 18.08 -6.70 -4.27
N GLY A 18 17.85 -7.82 -4.94
CA GLY A 18 18.15 -9.15 -4.42
C GLY A 18 17.47 -10.25 -5.23
N ASP A 19 18.19 -11.32 -5.53
CA ASP A 19 17.70 -12.44 -6.35
C ASP A 19 16.37 -13.02 -5.81
N GLU A 20 16.22 -13.09 -4.48
CA GLU A 20 14.97 -13.56 -3.85
C GLU A 20 13.80 -12.60 -4.08
N ARG A 21 14.06 -11.29 -4.14
CA ARG A 21 13.07 -10.27 -4.45
C ARG A 21 12.67 -10.33 -5.92
N ASP A 22 13.63 -10.50 -6.83
CA ASP A 22 13.36 -10.61 -8.26
C ASP A 22 12.58 -11.88 -8.60
N LEU A 23 12.90 -12.99 -7.92
CA LEU A 23 12.12 -14.22 -8.00
C LEU A 23 10.68 -13.99 -7.50
N ALA A 24 10.51 -13.36 -6.34
CA ALA A 24 9.19 -13.05 -5.79
C ALA A 24 8.37 -12.17 -6.75
N VAL A 25 8.97 -11.16 -7.37
CA VAL A 25 8.29 -10.30 -8.36
C VAL A 25 7.86 -11.11 -9.59
N THR A 26 8.73 -11.98 -10.11
CA THR A 26 8.39 -12.86 -11.26
C THR A 26 7.22 -13.79 -10.94
N SER A 27 7.19 -14.41 -9.76
CA SER A 27 6.06 -15.23 -9.33
C SER A 27 4.79 -14.40 -9.22
N VAL A 28 4.88 -13.15 -8.74
CA VAL A 28 3.75 -12.23 -8.62
C VAL A 28 3.18 -11.80 -9.97
N GLU A 29 4.00 -11.58 -10.99
CA GLU A 29 3.55 -11.25 -12.36
C GLU A 29 2.62 -12.31 -12.97
N THR A 30 2.67 -13.55 -12.48
CA THR A 30 1.75 -14.62 -12.90
C THR A 30 0.42 -14.61 -12.13
N LEU A 31 0.37 -13.95 -10.97
CA LEU A 31 -0.75 -13.95 -10.03
C LEU A 31 -1.57 -12.66 -10.05
N VAL A 32 -0.97 -11.54 -10.47
CA VAL A 32 -1.65 -10.24 -10.54
C VAL A 32 -1.50 -9.61 -11.92
N PRO A 33 -2.52 -8.88 -12.40
CA PRO A 33 -2.42 -8.11 -13.64
C PRO A 33 -1.25 -7.12 -13.61
N SER A 34 -0.59 -6.93 -14.76
CA SER A 34 0.58 -6.05 -14.88
C SER A 34 0.31 -4.60 -14.47
N GLU A 35 -0.91 -4.11 -14.67
CA GLU A 35 -1.36 -2.78 -14.26
C GLU A 35 -1.41 -2.58 -12.74
N HIS A 36 -1.35 -3.65 -11.95
CA HIS A 36 -1.26 -3.60 -10.48
C HIS A 36 0.18 -3.71 -9.96
N ILE A 37 1.18 -3.70 -10.85
CA ILE A 37 2.59 -3.71 -10.49
C ILE A 37 3.19 -2.36 -10.89
N GLY A 38 3.81 -1.66 -9.96
CA GLY A 38 4.31 -0.33 -10.25
C GLY A 38 4.85 0.42 -9.05
N ARG A 39 5.06 1.72 -9.28
CA ARG A 39 5.62 2.63 -8.29
C ARG A 39 4.66 2.81 -7.12
N PHE A 40 5.21 2.69 -5.91
CA PHE A 40 4.52 2.94 -4.66
C PHE A 40 5.16 4.11 -3.92
N VAL A 41 4.35 4.90 -3.22
CA VAL A 41 4.80 6.11 -2.49
C VAL A 41 4.34 6.04 -1.04
N SER A 42 5.18 6.48 -0.12
CA SER A 42 4.76 6.73 1.26
C SER A 42 4.68 8.22 1.53
N THR A 43 3.70 8.60 2.34
CA THR A 43 3.39 9.97 2.74
C THR A 43 3.37 10.06 4.28
N ASP A 44 3.58 11.24 4.84
CA ASP A 44 3.54 11.46 6.29
C ASP A 44 2.12 11.79 6.82
N HIS A 45 1.15 11.92 5.91
CA HIS A 45 -0.24 12.27 6.20
C HIS A 45 -1.18 11.50 5.26
N ILE A 46 -2.44 11.43 5.65
CA ILE A 46 -3.48 10.75 4.90
C ILE A 46 -3.99 11.67 3.79
N ILE A 47 -3.87 11.21 2.55
CA ILE A 47 -4.45 11.86 1.36
C ILE A 47 -5.92 11.46 1.24
N GLY A 48 -6.80 12.34 1.72
CA GLY A 48 -8.20 12.00 1.95
C GLY A 48 -9.15 12.26 0.79
N SER A 49 -8.91 13.30 -0.02
CA SER A 49 -9.86 13.69 -1.07
C SER A 49 -9.53 13.09 -2.44
N ALA A 50 -10.54 12.71 -3.20
CA ALA A 50 -10.40 12.17 -4.56
C ALA A 50 -9.58 13.11 -5.46
N ARG A 51 -9.85 14.43 -5.36
CA ARG A 51 -9.12 15.45 -6.11
C ARG A 51 -7.63 15.47 -5.78
N GLU A 52 -7.29 15.36 -4.50
CA GLU A 52 -5.90 15.33 -4.05
C GLU A 52 -5.21 14.04 -4.47
N LYS A 53 -5.87 12.87 -4.31
CA LYS A 53 -5.36 11.58 -4.78
C LYS A 53 -5.08 11.58 -6.28
N GLN A 54 -6.00 12.12 -7.10
CA GLN A 54 -5.81 12.24 -8.55
C GLN A 54 -4.61 13.11 -8.91
N ARG A 55 -4.47 14.27 -8.27
CA ARG A 55 -3.30 15.14 -8.47
C ARG A 55 -2.01 14.45 -8.06
N PHE A 56 -2.04 13.74 -6.93
CA PHE A 56 -0.90 13.01 -6.43
C PHE A 56 -0.48 11.91 -7.41
N ALA A 57 -1.44 11.09 -7.88
CA ALA A 57 -1.21 10.05 -8.88
C ALA A 57 -0.62 10.62 -10.18
N LEU A 58 -1.14 11.74 -10.69
CA LEU A 58 -0.59 12.40 -11.88
C LEU A 58 0.84 12.89 -11.68
N SER A 59 1.15 13.47 -10.52
CA SER A 59 2.48 14.02 -10.23
C SER A 59 3.55 12.96 -9.96
N THR A 60 3.16 11.80 -9.44
CA THR A 60 4.08 10.74 -8.98
C THR A 60 4.13 9.54 -9.93
N GLN A 61 3.09 9.36 -10.74
CA GLN A 61 2.81 8.15 -11.51
C GLN A 61 2.77 6.89 -10.62
N ALA A 62 2.40 7.05 -9.35
CA ALA A 62 2.26 5.95 -8.42
C ALA A 62 0.97 5.17 -8.66
N ILE A 63 1.03 3.84 -8.53
CA ILE A 63 -0.16 2.97 -8.57
C ILE A 63 -0.87 2.88 -7.21
N GLY A 64 -0.22 3.36 -6.15
CA GLY A 64 -0.76 3.35 -4.80
C GLY A 64 0.14 4.10 -3.82
N LEU A 65 -0.40 4.36 -2.64
CA LEU A 65 0.32 5.02 -1.55
C LEU A 65 -0.02 4.42 -0.19
N ASP A 66 0.87 4.63 0.78
CA ASP A 66 0.68 4.34 2.19
C ASP A 66 1.45 5.34 3.05
N MET A 67 1.73 4.99 4.31
CA MET A 67 2.49 5.82 5.23
C MET A 67 3.79 5.16 5.76
N GLU A 68 4.08 3.91 5.41
CA GLU A 68 5.18 3.14 6.04
C GLU A 68 6.19 2.52 5.07
N SER A 69 5.80 2.20 3.83
CA SER A 69 6.61 1.34 2.96
C SER A 69 8.00 1.89 2.65
N SER A 70 8.14 3.20 2.47
CA SER A 70 9.43 3.83 2.21
C SER A 70 10.41 3.68 3.38
N ALA A 71 9.90 3.78 4.62
CA ALA A 71 10.71 3.63 5.83
C ALA A 71 11.16 2.17 6.00
N LEU A 72 10.26 1.22 5.70
CA LEU A 72 10.60 -0.21 5.70
C LEU A 72 11.63 -0.55 4.63
N ALA A 73 11.48 -0.04 3.40
CA ALA A 73 12.44 -0.24 2.32
C ALA A 73 13.82 0.32 2.68
N ALA A 74 13.88 1.53 3.25
CA ALA A 74 15.13 2.13 3.68
C ALA A 74 15.83 1.26 4.75
N GLN A 75 15.07 0.66 5.68
CA GLN A 75 15.63 -0.25 6.67
C GLN A 75 16.07 -1.58 6.07
N ALA A 76 15.29 -2.16 5.15
CA ALA A 76 15.63 -3.40 4.46
C ALA A 76 16.91 -3.24 3.63
N GLN A 77 17.05 -2.12 2.92
CA GLN A 77 18.28 -1.78 2.20
C GLN A 77 19.49 -1.68 3.13
N ARG A 78 19.36 -0.98 4.27
CA ARG A 78 20.44 -0.89 5.29
C ARG A 78 20.82 -2.26 5.86
N ALA A 79 19.83 -3.14 6.02
CA ALA A 79 20.04 -4.49 6.55
C ALA A 79 20.43 -5.51 5.47
N GLN A 80 20.49 -5.11 4.19
CA GLN A 80 20.72 -5.99 3.04
C GLN A 80 19.72 -7.16 2.98
N VAL A 81 18.46 -6.90 3.32
CA VAL A 81 17.36 -7.87 3.28
C VAL A 81 16.51 -7.61 2.03
N PRO A 82 16.22 -8.64 1.21
CA PRO A 82 15.31 -8.51 0.06
C PRO A 82 13.93 -7.97 0.49
N PHE A 83 13.34 -7.07 -0.29
CA PHE A 83 12.12 -6.37 0.10
C PHE A 83 11.13 -6.18 -1.05
N VAL A 84 9.87 -6.55 -0.80
CA VAL A 84 8.73 -6.36 -1.71
C VAL A 84 7.58 -5.74 -0.93
N ILE A 85 6.83 -4.84 -1.58
CA ILE A 85 5.60 -4.26 -1.05
C ILE A 85 4.42 -4.94 -1.72
N ILE A 86 3.51 -5.49 -0.91
CA ILE A 86 2.25 -6.04 -1.37
C ILE A 86 1.14 -5.37 -0.57
N ARG A 87 0.26 -4.66 -1.25
CA ARG A 87 -0.84 -3.88 -0.65
C ARG A 87 -2.14 -4.23 -1.35
N SER A 88 -3.22 -4.25 -0.58
CA SER A 88 -4.58 -4.21 -1.12
C SER A 88 -5.17 -2.81 -0.93
N VAL A 89 -6.13 -2.44 -1.79
CA VAL A 89 -6.68 -1.09 -1.84
C VAL A 89 -7.87 -0.97 -0.88
N SER A 90 -7.75 -0.12 0.15
CA SER A 90 -8.82 0.19 1.10
C SER A 90 -9.82 1.22 0.60
N ASP A 91 -9.37 2.16 -0.23
CA ASP A 91 -10.15 3.29 -0.73
C ASP A 91 -9.61 3.72 -2.10
N ARG A 92 -10.49 4.13 -3.00
CA ARG A 92 -10.14 4.32 -4.41
C ARG A 92 -9.67 5.75 -4.71
N LEU A 93 -9.08 5.91 -5.90
CA LEU A 93 -8.58 7.18 -6.44
C LEU A 93 -9.68 8.24 -6.56
N ASP A 94 -10.90 7.81 -6.87
CA ASP A 94 -12.08 8.63 -7.15
C ASP A 94 -13.01 8.78 -5.93
N GLU A 95 -12.57 8.36 -4.75
CA GLU A 95 -13.37 8.37 -3.52
C GLU A 95 -12.77 9.31 -2.46
N ASP A 96 -13.63 10.11 -1.83
CA ASP A 96 -13.30 10.85 -0.62
C ASP A 96 -13.37 9.94 0.61
N LEU A 97 -12.40 10.11 1.51
CA LEU A 97 -12.49 9.58 2.87
C LEU A 97 -13.57 10.34 3.67
N PRO A 98 -14.34 9.64 4.52
CA PRO A 98 -15.49 10.22 5.21
C PRO A 98 -15.15 11.20 6.33
N LEU A 99 -13.88 11.23 6.75
CA LEU A 99 -13.36 12.07 7.82
C LEU A 99 -11.97 12.56 7.46
N ASP A 100 -11.57 13.69 8.03
CA ASP A 100 -10.17 14.07 8.09
C ASP A 100 -9.45 13.20 9.13
N PHE A 101 -8.95 12.05 8.69
CA PHE A 101 -8.25 11.11 9.57
C PHE A 101 -6.94 11.68 10.13
N ASN A 102 -6.39 12.74 9.52
CA ASN A 102 -5.19 13.39 10.02
C ASN A 102 -5.39 14.02 11.41
N LEU A 103 -6.64 14.31 11.79
CA LEU A 103 -6.98 14.76 13.14
C LEU A 103 -6.63 13.69 14.20
N PHE A 104 -6.75 12.41 13.87
CA PHE A 104 -6.48 11.31 14.81
C PHE A 104 -4.99 10.96 14.91
N LEU A 105 -4.16 11.43 13.96
CA LEU A 105 -2.70 11.27 14.02
C LEU A 105 -2.05 12.22 15.03
N ARG A 106 -2.79 13.23 15.53
CA ARG A 106 -2.30 14.24 16.47
C ARG A 106 -2.77 13.93 17.88
N PRO A 107 -1.94 14.14 18.93
CA PRO A 107 -2.29 13.81 20.33
C PRO A 107 -3.62 14.39 20.83
N THR A 108 -4.06 15.55 20.30
CA THR A 108 -5.28 16.25 20.74
C THR A 108 -6.32 16.44 19.62
N GLY A 109 -6.03 16.02 18.39
CA GLY A 109 -6.94 16.26 17.26
C GLY A 109 -8.18 15.37 17.26
N TRP A 110 -8.15 14.26 18.02
CA TRP A 110 -9.29 13.35 18.17
C TRP A 110 -10.57 14.03 18.69
N LEU A 111 -10.45 15.08 19.51
CA LEU A 111 -11.61 15.87 19.99
C LEU A 111 -12.37 16.52 18.82
N LYS A 112 -11.64 17.12 17.87
CA LYS A 112 -12.23 17.70 16.65
C LYS A 112 -12.77 16.62 15.72
N GLY A 113 -12.13 15.44 15.71
CA GLY A 113 -12.65 14.28 14.99
C GLY A 113 -14.03 13.85 15.50
N ILE A 114 -14.22 13.78 16.82
CA ILE A 114 -15.53 13.46 17.43
C ILE A 114 -16.55 14.57 17.13
N GLU A 115 -16.17 15.84 17.24
CA GLU A 115 -17.04 16.96 16.88
C GLU A 115 -17.52 16.88 15.42
N THR A 116 -16.64 16.49 14.49
CA THR A 116 -16.97 16.29 13.08
C THR A 116 -18.02 15.19 12.90
N ILE A 117 -17.92 14.09 13.67
CA ILE A 117 -18.90 13.00 13.64
C ILE A 117 -20.26 13.46 14.16
N LEU A 118 -20.28 14.25 15.24
CA LEU A 118 -21.51 14.80 15.82
C LEU A 118 -22.19 15.82 14.90
N THR A 119 -21.41 16.62 14.16
CA THR A 119 -21.91 17.69 13.28
C THR A 119 -22.30 17.19 11.89
N ALA A 120 -21.76 16.04 11.44
CA ALA A 120 -22.04 15.45 10.14
C ALA A 120 -22.34 13.94 10.25
N PRO A 121 -23.54 13.53 10.69
CA PRO A 121 -23.87 12.11 10.91
C PRO A 121 -23.82 11.25 9.64
N SER A 122 -23.90 11.86 8.45
CA SER A 122 -23.69 11.16 7.17
C SER A 122 -22.28 10.56 7.04
N CYS A 123 -21.29 11.05 7.79
CA CYS A 123 -19.94 10.48 7.82
C CYS A 123 -19.94 9.01 8.30
N LEU A 124 -20.90 8.62 9.14
CA LEU A 124 -21.04 7.24 9.63
C LEU A 124 -21.35 6.26 8.50
N LEU A 125 -22.10 6.69 7.49
CA LEU A 125 -22.34 5.87 6.29
C LEU A 125 -21.05 5.68 5.50
N GLY A 126 -20.27 6.74 5.34
CA GLY A 126 -18.97 6.67 4.69
C GLY A 126 -17.96 5.83 5.46
N LEU A 127 -17.98 5.86 6.80
CA LEU A 127 -17.20 4.95 7.65
C LEU A 127 -17.64 3.49 7.50
N GLY A 128 -18.94 3.24 7.40
CA GLY A 128 -19.47 1.90 7.12
C GLY A 128 -19.01 1.37 5.76
N ARG A 129 -19.02 2.22 4.72
CA ARG A 129 -18.46 1.91 3.40
C ARG A 129 -16.98 1.59 3.49
N LEU A 130 -16.19 2.47 4.11
CA LEU A 130 -14.74 2.29 4.25
C LEU A 130 -14.42 0.99 5.01
N ARG A 131 -15.13 0.71 6.12
CA ARG A 131 -14.99 -0.55 6.86
C ARG A 131 -15.24 -1.76 5.96
N ARG A 132 -16.30 -1.75 5.16
CA ARG A 132 -16.59 -2.84 4.21
C ARG A 132 -15.47 -2.99 3.18
N GLN A 133 -14.98 -1.89 2.61
CA GLN A 133 -13.87 -1.90 1.65
C GLN A 133 -12.59 -2.45 2.29
N SER A 134 -12.26 -2.07 3.52
CA SER A 134 -11.13 -2.61 4.26
C SER A 134 -11.25 -4.12 4.52
N LEU A 135 -12.45 -4.63 4.82
CA LEU A 135 -12.67 -6.07 4.96
C LEU A 135 -12.44 -6.81 3.64
N VAL A 136 -13.00 -6.30 2.54
CA VAL A 136 -12.78 -6.86 1.20
C VAL A 136 -11.28 -6.81 0.83
N ALA A 137 -10.60 -5.72 1.14
CA ALA A 137 -9.17 -5.57 0.89
C ALA A 137 -8.34 -6.59 1.71
N ALA A 138 -8.72 -6.85 2.96
CA ALA A 138 -8.07 -7.86 3.81
C ALA A 138 -8.31 -9.29 3.29
N GLU A 139 -9.53 -9.60 2.84
CA GLU A 139 -9.87 -10.88 2.21
C GLU A 139 -9.09 -11.09 0.91
N ALA A 140 -9.01 -10.06 0.05
CA ALA A 140 -8.24 -10.11 -1.19
C ALA A 140 -6.74 -10.33 -0.94
N LEU A 141 -6.17 -9.65 0.07
CA LEU A 141 -4.78 -9.86 0.45
C LEU A 141 -4.54 -11.28 0.99
N THR A 142 -5.49 -11.81 1.77
CA THR A 142 -5.45 -13.19 2.25
C THR A 142 -5.51 -14.19 1.09
N ALA A 143 -6.40 -13.98 0.12
CA ALA A 143 -6.52 -14.83 -1.06
C ALA A 143 -5.24 -14.80 -1.90
N PHE A 144 -4.67 -13.62 -2.12
CA PHE A 144 -3.38 -13.45 -2.79
C PHE A 144 -2.28 -14.27 -2.09
N PHE A 145 -2.10 -14.12 -0.77
CA PHE A 145 -1.04 -14.85 -0.06
C PHE A 145 -1.25 -16.37 -0.07
N ARG A 146 -2.50 -16.85 -0.07
CA ARG A 146 -2.77 -18.29 -0.25
C ARG A 146 -2.26 -18.80 -1.60
N SER A 147 -2.57 -18.08 -2.68
CA SER A 147 -2.09 -18.43 -4.03
C SER A 147 -0.57 -18.30 -4.16
N TYR A 148 0.00 -17.24 -3.60
CA TYR A 148 1.44 -17.00 -3.59
C TYR A 148 2.21 -18.11 -2.87
N VAL A 149 1.77 -18.50 -1.68
CA VAL A 149 2.39 -19.62 -0.94
C VAL A 149 2.24 -20.93 -1.71
N ALA A 150 1.08 -21.20 -2.32
CA ALA A 150 0.88 -22.40 -3.12
C ALA A 150 1.81 -22.46 -4.35
N ALA A 151 2.01 -21.33 -5.04
CA ALA A 151 2.95 -21.21 -6.15
C ALA A 151 4.39 -21.47 -5.68
N MET A 152 4.82 -20.83 -4.58
CA MET A 152 6.15 -21.01 -4.00
C MET A 152 6.44 -22.45 -3.55
N VAL A 153 5.43 -23.14 -3.00
CA VAL A 153 5.55 -24.56 -2.61
C VAL A 153 5.65 -25.47 -3.84
N THR A 154 5.07 -25.07 -4.98
CA THR A 154 5.12 -25.86 -6.23
C THR A 154 6.44 -25.66 -6.99
N GLU A 155 7.14 -24.54 -6.76
CA GLU A 155 8.44 -24.24 -7.36
C GLU A 155 9.64 -24.84 -6.59
N ARG A 156 9.54 -24.99 -5.25
CA ARG A 156 10.57 -25.65 -4.42
C ARG A 156 10.90 -27.13 -4.74
N PRO A 157 9.99 -28.03 -5.15
CA PRO A 157 10.30 -29.45 -5.38
C PRO A 157 11.15 -29.70 -6.64
N LYS A 158 11.44 -28.68 -7.46
CA LYS A 158 12.24 -28.83 -8.68
C LYS A 158 13.74 -28.58 -8.49
N LYS A 159 14.17 -27.98 -7.37
CA LYS A 159 15.59 -27.63 -7.13
C LYS A 159 16.36 -28.67 -6.30
N GLU A 160 15.68 -29.62 -5.66
CA GLU A 160 16.31 -30.65 -4.80
C GLU A 160 16.49 -32.03 -5.47
N LEU A 161 16.07 -32.22 -6.72
CA LEU A 161 16.37 -33.44 -7.49
C LEU A 161 17.21 -33.13 -8.74
N SER A 162 18.46 -32.71 -8.54
CA SER A 162 19.54 -33.04 -9.47
C SER A 162 20.53 -33.95 -8.74
N PRO A 163 20.57 -35.27 -9.05
CA PRO A 163 21.61 -36.12 -8.49
C PRO A 163 22.94 -35.74 -9.14
N THR A 164 23.88 -35.25 -8.32
CA THR A 164 25.32 -35.44 -8.58
C THR A 164 25.71 -36.84 -8.17
#